data_AF-A0A9E5R102-F1
#
_entry.id   AF-A0A9E5R102-F1
#
_cell.length_a   1.000
_cell.length_b   1.000
_cell.length_c   1.000
_cell.angle_alpha   90.00
_cell.angle_beta   90.00
_cell.angle_gamma   90.00
#
_symmetry.space_group_name_H-M   'P 1'
#
loop_
_entity.id
_entity.type
_entity.pdbx_description
1 polymer ?
#
loop_
_entity_poly.entity_id
_entity_poly.type
_entity_poly.pdbx_seq_one_letter_code
_entity_poly.pdbx_strand_id
1 'polypeptide(L)' 'MVGTFLAVLIVGVLNNGMNLLGINTFAQRVALGLLLVGAVALSQWRQARAEKTRARAMARQG' A
#
# COMPACT_ATOMS: atom_id res chain seq x y z
N MET A 1 0.78 1.38 14.11
CA MET A 1 2.20 1.78 13.94
C MET A 1 3.00 0.85 13.05
N VAL A 2 2.97 -0.49 13.25
CA VAL A 2 3.75 -1.45 12.44
C VAL A 2 3.56 -1.29 10.93
N GLY A 3 2.32 -1.08 10.46
CA GLY A 3 2.04 -0.85 9.03
C GLY A 3 2.71 0.40 8.45
N THR A 4 2.79 1.48 9.23
CA THR A 4 3.46 2.73 8.84
C THR A 4 4.97 2.55 8.74
N PHE A 5 5.58 1.84 9.70
CA PHE A 5 7.00 1.51 9.65
C PHE A 5 7.36 0.67 8.42
N LEU A 6 6.57 -0.36 8.11
CA LEU A 6 6.74 -1.16 6.91
C LEU A 6 6.63 -0.32 5.63
N ALA A 7 5.65 0.58 5.56
CA ALA A 7 5.47 1.45 4.40
C ALA A 7 6.70 2.35 4.16
N VAL A 8 7.19 3.00 5.22
CA VAL A 8 8.39 3.86 5.13
C VAL A 8 9.62 3.05 4.76
N LEU A 9 9.78 1.84 5.30
CA LEU A 9 10.90 0.95 4.97
C LEU A 9 10.88 0.53 3.50
N ILE A 10 9.71 0.16 2.97
CA ILE A 10 9.55 -0.20 1.55
C ILE A 10 9.91 0.98 0.65
N VAL A 11 9.39 2.18 0.94
CA VAL A 11 9.70 3.39 0.15
C VAL A 11 11.18 3.71 0.20
N GLY A 12 11.80 3.63 1.39
CA GLY A 12 13.23 3.86 1.58
C GLY A 12 14.08 2.85 0.80
N VAL A 13 13.82 1.56 0.93
CA VAL A 13 14.55 0.51 0.21
C VAL A 13 14.38 0.64 -1.30
N LEU A 14 13.16 0.92 -1.78
CA LEU A 14 12.91 1.11 -3.21
C LEU A 14 13.69 2.29 -3.77
N ASN A 15 13.68 3.43 -3.07
CA ASN A 15 14.41 4.62 -3.50
C ASN A 15 15.93 4.39 -3.55
N ASN A 16 16.48 3.75 -2.52
CA ASN A 16 17.90 3.41 -2.47
C ASN A 16 18.30 2.37 -3.53
N GLY A 17 17.47 1.34 -3.72
CA GLY A 17 17.70 0.31 -4.74
C GLY A 17 17.70 0.91 -6.15
N MET A 18 16.73 1.76 -6.47
CA MET A 18 16.69 2.43 -7.77
C MET A 18 17.87 3.38 -8.00
N ASN A 19 18.33 4.07 -6.95
CA ASN A 19 19.51 4.92 -7.01
C ASN A 19 20.79 4.11 -7.29
N LEU A 20 20.98 2.99 -6.59
CA LEU A 20 22.13 2.09 -6.80
C LEU A 20 22.12 1.44 -8.18
N LEU A 21 20.95 1.13 -8.72
CA LEU A 21 20.78 0.57 -10.06
C LEU A 21 20.91 1.62 -11.18
N GLY A 22 21.15 2.90 -10.84
CA GLY A 22 21.28 3.98 -11.83
C GLY A 22 19.99 4.25 -12.62
N ILE A 23 18.83 3.89 -12.06
CA ILE A 23 17.53 4.14 -12.71
C ILE A 23 17.30 5.64 -12.77
N ASN A 24 16.88 6.17 -13.92
CA ASN A 24 16.68 7.61 -14.08
C ASN A 24 15.56 8.15 -13.16
N THR A 25 15.62 9.44 -12.83
CA THR A 25 14.66 10.08 -11.93
C THR A 25 13.22 10.02 -12.44
N PHE A 26 13.01 9.98 -13.75
CA PHE A 26 11.68 9.87 -14.34
C PHE A 26 11.02 8.52 -13.98
N ALA A 27 11.71 7.41 -14.25
CA ALA A 27 11.26 6.07 -13.92
C ALA A 27 11.11 5.87 -12.40
N GLN A 28 12.00 6.47 -11.59
CA GLN A 28 11.86 6.47 -10.14
C GLN A 28 10.54 7.12 -9.68
N ARG A 29 10.19 8.29 -10.23
CA ARG A 29 8.93 8.97 -9.92
C ARG A 29 7.72 8.15 -10.34
N VAL A 30 7.77 7.53 -11.51
CA VAL A 30 6.70 6.64 -11.98
C VAL A 30 6.54 5.44 -11.06
N ALA A 31 7.65 4.77 -10.69
CA ALA A 31 7.63 3.62 -9.79
C ALA A 31 7.06 3.97 -8.40
N LEU A 32 7.46 5.11 -7.83
CA LEU A 32 6.92 5.61 -6.57
C LEU A 32 5.42 5.94 -6.68
N GLY A 33 4.98 6.56 -7.78
CA GLY A 33 3.56 6.82 -8.02
C GLY A 33 2.75 5.53 -8.10
N LEU A 34 3.23 4.52 -8.84
CA LEU A 34 2.57 3.22 -8.95
C LEU A 34 2.51 2.49 -7.61
N LEU A 35 3.58 2.55 -6.81
CA LEU A 35 3.62 1.99 -5.47
C LEU A 35 2.50 2.60 -4.59
N LEU A 36 2.36 3.93 -4.59
CA LEU A 36 1.35 4.63 -3.80
C LEU A 36 -0.07 4.29 -4.26
N VAL A 37 -0.33 4.31 -5.56
CA VAL A 37 -1.63 3.93 -6.12
C VAL A 37 -1.97 2.49 -5.75
N GLY A 38 -1.01 1.56 -5.90
CA GLY A 38 -1.18 0.16 -5.50
C GLY A 38 -1.45 -0.01 -4.01
N ALA A 39 -0.74 0.73 -3.16
CA ALA A 39 -0.94 0.70 -1.71
C ALA A 39 -2.33 1.18 -1.31
N VAL A 40 -2.81 2.27 -1.91
CA VAL A 40 -4.16 2.80 -1.67
C VAL A 40 -5.22 1.84 -2.20
N ALA A 41 -5.07 1.31 -3.42
CA ALA A 41 -6.02 0.35 -3.99
C ALA A 41 -6.15 -0.91 -3.11
N LEU A 42 -5.03 -1.45 -2.64
CA LEU A 42 -5.02 -2.58 -1.70
C LEU A 42 -5.68 -2.22 -0.37
N SER A 43 -5.41 -1.02 0.15
CA SER A 43 -6.04 -0.52 1.38
C SER A 43 -7.56 -0.45 1.25
N GLN A 44 -8.06 0.16 0.17
CA GLN A 44 -9.50 0.27 -0.11
C GLN A 44 -10.16 -1.11 -0.23
N TRP A 45 -9.51 -2.05 -0.91
CA TRP A 45 -10.02 -3.41 -1.05
C TRP A 45 -10.14 -4.15 0.29
N ARG A 46 -9.13 -4.00 1.16
CA ARG A 46 -9.15 -4.58 2.51
C ARG A 46 -10.26 -3.97 3.36
N GLN A 47 -10.47 -2.67 3.29
CA GLN A 47 -11.54 -1.98 4.00
C GLN A 47 -12.92 -2.46 3.54
N ALA A 48 -13.15 -2.54 2.23
CA ALA A 48 -14.41 -3.04 1.66
C ALA A 48 -14.74 -4.48 2.10
N ARG A 49 -13.72 -5.34 2.28
CA ARG A 49 -13.92 -6.70 2.81
C ARG A 49 -14.25 -6.70 4.30
N ALA A 50 -13.55 -5.90 5.10
CA ALA A 50 -13.79 -5.80 6.53
C ALA A 50 -15.23 -5.33 6.82
N GLU A 51 -15.74 -4.40 6.01
CA GLU A 51 -17.12 -3.91 6.11
C GLU A 51 -18.16 -5.00 5.82
N LYS A 52 -17.97 -5.82 4.78
CA LYS A 52 -18.86 -6.96 4.48
C LYS A 52 -18.89 -7.99 5.61
N THR A 53 -17.75 -8.25 6.24
CA THR A 53 -17.68 -9.18 7.38
C THR A 53 -18.47 -8.65 8.57
N ARG A 54 -18.39 -7.33 8.84
CA ARG A 54 -19.16 -6.67 9.92
C ARG A 54 -20.66 -6.68 9.65
N ALA A 55 -21.07 -6.36 8.42
CA ALA A 55 -22.48 -6.39 8.02
C ALA A 55 -23.12 -7.78 8.22
N ARG A 56 -22.37 -8.86 7.89
CA ARG A 56 -22.83 -10.24 8.12
C ARG A 56 -22.88 -10.63 9.60
N ALA A 57 -22.00 -10.08 10.43
CA ALA A 57 -22.00 -10.33 11.87
C ALA A 57 -23.20 -9.68 12.56
N MET A 58 -23.62 -8.49 12.10
CA MET A 58 -24.81 -7.79 12.61
C MET A 58 -26.11 -8.48 12.20
N ALA A 59 -26.21 -8.98 10.97
CA ALA A 59 -27.40 -9.70 10.48
C ALA A 59 -27.65 -11.06 11.17
N ARG A 60 -26.67 -11.58 11.94
CA ARG A 60 -26.81 -12.82 12.72
C ARG A 60 -27.20 -12.59 14.18
N GLN A 61 -27.26 -11.33 14.64
CA GLN A 61 -27.51 -10.98 16.05
C GLN A 61 -28.96 -10.55 16.33
N GLY A 62 -29.79 -10.41 15.30
CA GLY A 62 -31.25 -10.20 15.41
C GLY A 62 -32.00 -11.43 14.95
#